data_AF-A0A914Y0A0-F1
#
_entry.id   AF-A0A914Y0A0-F1
#
_cell.length_a   1.000
_cell.length_b   1.000
_cell.length_c   1.000
_cell.angle_alpha   90.00
_cell.angle_beta   90.00
_cell.angle_gamma   90.00
#
_symmetry.space_group_name_H-M   'P 1'
#
loop_
_entity.id
_entity.type
_entity.pdbx_description
1 polymer ?
#
loop_
_entity_poly.entity_id
_entity_poly.type
_entity_poly.pdbx_seq_one_letter_code
_entity_poly.pdbx_strand_id
1 'polypeptide(L)'
;MRMPSFKRMGGLTVAELIEVVQEIDQSRLSGHETSILLNTAEKNDQFQATRRWNRLLTGFYKGMERKRCRRLLKSYPDSFVGKAAIQFLLTNIFPRIVPNKPVDE
;
A
#
# COMPACT_ATOMS: atom_id res chain seq x y z
N MET A 1 29.95 15.18 32.21
CA MET A 1 29.80 13.74 31.91
C MET A 1 29.99 13.50 30.40
N ARG A 2 31.01 12.71 30.00
CA ARG A 2 31.08 11.95 28.72
C ARG A 2 30.06 10.80 28.81
N MET A 3 29.42 10.19 27.81
CA MET A 3 29.17 10.19 26.33
C MET A 3 28.07 9.07 26.16
N PRO A 4 27.48 8.68 24.99
CA PRO A 4 27.80 9.00 23.59
C PRO A 4 26.59 9.28 22.65
N SER A 5 26.99 9.74 21.46
CA SER A 5 26.25 9.77 20.20
C SER A 5 25.60 8.44 19.82
N PHE A 6 24.34 8.47 19.36
CA PHE A 6 23.75 7.39 18.56
C PHE A 6 23.59 7.87 17.12
N LYS A 7 24.58 7.55 16.30
CA LYS A 7 24.49 7.52 14.85
C LYS A 7 23.60 6.34 14.48
N ARG A 8 22.46 6.58 13.82
CA ARG A 8 21.81 5.60 12.94
C ARG A 8 21.03 6.33 11.85
N MET A 9 21.47 6.14 10.62
CA MET A 9 20.69 6.38 9.41
C MET A 9 19.41 5.53 9.45
N GLY A 10 18.32 6.07 8.91
CA GLY A 10 17.21 5.26 8.40
C GLY A 10 15.88 5.48 9.09
N GLY A 11 14.95 6.11 8.35
CA GLY A 11 13.52 6.06 8.60
C GLY A 11 12.96 7.33 9.21
N LEU A 12 12.27 8.13 8.39
CA LEU A 12 11.22 9.02 8.88
C LEU A 12 10.25 8.19 9.70
N THR A 13 9.94 8.66 10.90
CA THR A 13 8.96 8.02 11.78
C THR A 13 7.59 8.07 11.11
N VAL A 14 6.70 7.13 11.46
CA VAL A 14 5.33 7.09 10.92
C VAL A 14 4.57 8.39 11.22
N ALA A 15 4.90 9.07 12.32
CA ALA A 15 4.37 10.39 12.67
C ALA A 15 4.82 11.47 11.67
N GLU A 16 6.11 11.53 11.35
CA GLU A 16 6.65 12.48 10.35
C GLU A 16 6.12 12.19 8.93
N LEU A 17 5.88 10.92 8.58
CA LEU A 17 5.23 10.55 7.32
C LEU A 17 3.76 10.98 7.26
N ILE A 18 3.04 10.93 8.39
CA ILE A 18 1.64 11.37 8.46
C ILE A 18 1.56 12.90 8.37
N GLU A 19 2.46 13.63 9.02
CA GLU A 19 2.53 15.08 8.93
C GLU A 19 2.86 15.54 7.50
N VAL A 20 3.84 14.91 6.83
CA VAL A 20 4.17 15.22 5.42
C VAL A 20 2.99 14.93 4.50
N VAL A 21 2.24 13.84 4.73
CA VAL A 21 1.04 13.53 3.93
C VAL A 21 -0.10 14.52 4.18
N GLN A 22 -0.28 14.98 5.41
CA GLN A 22 -1.29 15.99 5.74
C GLN A 22 -0.93 17.39 5.19
N GLU A 23 0.35 17.72 5.13
CA GLU A 23 0.84 18.99 4.59
C GLU A 23 0.74 19.03 3.04
N ILE A 24 0.89 17.88 2.37
CA ILE A 24 0.66 17.73 0.93
C ILE A 24 -0.83 17.92 0.56
N ASP A 25 -1.76 17.51 1.42
CA ASP A 25 -3.21 17.55 1.13
C ASP A 25 -3.80 18.98 1.19
N GLN A 26 -3.13 19.92 1.86
CA GLN A 26 -3.55 21.33 1.93
C GLN A 26 -3.06 22.20 0.77
N SER A 27 -2.00 21.77 0.07
CA SER A 27 -1.46 22.53 -1.06
C SER A 27 -2.05 22.04 -2.37
N ARG A 28 -3.16 22.68 -2.76
CA ARG A 28 -3.72 22.72 -4.11
C ARG A 28 -2.67 22.46 -5.20
N LEU A 29 -2.66 21.26 -5.77
CA LEU A 29 -2.00 20.98 -7.03
C LEU A 29 -3.03 20.38 -7.97
N SER A 30 -3.14 21.00 -9.14
CA SER A 30 -4.07 20.60 -10.19
C SER A 30 -3.83 19.14 -10.54
N GLY A 31 -4.87 18.36 -10.83
CA GLY A 31 -4.79 16.91 -11.07
C GLY A 31 -3.83 16.47 -12.17
N HIS A 32 -3.19 17.40 -12.89
CA HIS A 32 -2.13 17.13 -13.84
C HIS A 32 -0.74 16.97 -13.18
N GLU A 33 -0.41 17.76 -12.16
CA GLU A 33 0.93 17.75 -11.53
C GLU A 33 1.14 16.52 -10.65
N THR A 34 0.09 16.02 -10.00
CA THR A 34 0.12 14.77 -9.24
C THR A 34 0.39 13.55 -10.14
N SER A 35 -0.14 13.55 -11.36
CA SER A 35 0.13 12.48 -12.34
C SER A 35 1.58 12.47 -12.80
N ILE A 36 2.20 13.65 -12.98
CA ILE A 36 3.60 13.79 -13.40
C ILE A 36 4.55 13.38 -12.27
N LEU A 37 4.27 13.76 -11.02
CA LEU A 37 5.05 13.34 -9.86
C LEU A 37 4.92 11.84 -9.56
N LEU A 38 3.75 11.25 -9.78
CA LEU A 38 3.57 9.79 -9.71
C LEU A 38 4.36 9.08 -10.82
N ASN A 39 4.38 9.63 -12.04
CA ASN A 39 5.10 9.06 -13.19
C ASN A 39 6.63 9.21 -13.09
N THR A 40 7.15 10.31 -12.54
CA THR A 40 8.59 10.47 -12.26
C THR A 40 9.01 9.64 -11.06
N ALA A 41 8.15 9.51 -10.04
CA ALA A 41 8.35 8.55 -8.98
C ALA A 41 8.44 7.12 -9.56
N GLU A 42 7.50 6.70 -10.42
CA GLU A 42 7.48 5.36 -11.05
C GLU A 42 8.81 4.93 -11.68
N LYS A 43 9.64 5.86 -12.16
CA LYS A 43 10.96 5.59 -12.73
C LYS A 43 12.08 5.38 -11.71
N ASN A 44 11.90 5.79 -10.46
CA ASN A 44 12.84 5.49 -9.38
C ASN A 44 12.61 4.06 -8.89
N ASP A 45 13.56 3.19 -9.22
CA ASP A 45 13.51 1.75 -8.87
C ASP A 45 13.62 1.46 -7.38
N GLN A 46 14.09 2.43 -6.60
CA GLN A 46 14.34 2.31 -5.16
C GLN A 46 13.09 1.98 -4.33
N PHE A 47 11.88 2.22 -4.85
CA PHE A 47 10.61 2.01 -4.13
C PHE A 47 9.57 1.17 -4.87
N GLN A 48 9.95 0.44 -5.91
CA GLN A 48 8.99 -0.34 -6.73
C GLN A 48 8.20 -1.35 -5.90
N ALA A 49 8.87 -2.04 -4.96
CA ALA A 49 8.23 -3.00 -4.07
C ALA A 49 7.15 -2.34 -3.21
N THR A 50 7.48 -1.22 -2.56
CA THR A 50 6.54 -0.46 -1.72
C THR A 50 5.36 0.07 -2.54
N ARG A 51 5.60 0.56 -3.76
CA ARG A 51 4.51 1.03 -4.63
C ARG A 51 3.57 -0.09 -5.06
N ARG A 52 4.13 -1.25 -5.45
CA ARG A 52 3.33 -2.44 -5.78
C ARG A 52 2.51 -2.89 -4.58
N TRP A 53 3.10 -2.89 -3.38
CA TRP A 53 2.41 -3.20 -2.14
C TRP A 53 1.26 -2.22 -1.86
N ASN A 54 1.50 -0.91 -1.99
CA ASN A 54 0.46 0.10 -1.78
C ASN A 54 -0.68 -0.01 -2.79
N ARG A 55 -0.37 -0.31 -4.06
CA ARG A 55 -1.39 -0.60 -5.09
C ARG A 55 -2.23 -1.83 -4.72
N LEU A 56 -1.58 -2.88 -4.23
CA LEU A 56 -2.25 -4.10 -3.78
C LEU A 56 -3.20 -3.80 -2.63
N LEU A 57 -2.71 -3.11 -1.59
CA LEU A 57 -3.52 -2.73 -0.44
C LEU A 57 -4.70 -1.83 -0.85
N THR A 58 -4.46 -0.83 -1.68
CA THR A 58 -5.50 0.11 -2.12
C THR A 58 -6.58 -0.61 -2.93
N GLY A 59 -6.19 -1.50 -3.85
CA GLY A 59 -7.13 -2.31 -4.61
C GLY A 59 -7.90 -3.28 -3.72
N PHE A 60 -7.23 -3.90 -2.76
CA PHE A 60 -7.85 -4.82 -1.82
C PHE A 60 -8.88 -4.10 -0.92
N TYR A 61 -8.52 -2.96 -0.36
CA TYR A 61 -9.41 -2.20 0.52
C TYR A 61 -10.63 -1.64 -0.19
N LYS A 62 -10.49 -1.21 -1.45
CA LYS A 62 -11.60 -0.66 -2.23
C LYS A 62 -12.52 -1.73 -2.82
N GLY A 63 -11.97 -2.89 -3.21
CA GLY A 63 -12.72 -3.89 -3.95
C GLY A 63 -13.14 -5.12 -3.16
N MET A 64 -12.48 -5.44 -2.03
CA MET A 64 -12.84 -6.62 -1.26
C MET A 64 -14.12 -6.37 -0.45
N GLU A 65 -15.13 -7.18 -0.71
CA GLU A 65 -16.39 -7.11 0.00
C GLU A 65 -16.21 -7.53 1.46
N ARG A 66 -16.63 -6.65 2.38
CA ARG A 66 -16.66 -6.91 3.82
C ARG A 66 -18.09 -7.22 4.23
N LYS A 67 -18.27 -8.38 4.85
CA LYS A 67 -19.57 -8.87 5.35
C LYS A 67 -19.45 -9.22 6.82
N ARG A 68 -20.61 -9.29 7.47
CA ARG A 68 -20.69 -9.94 8.77
C ARG A 68 -20.38 -11.42 8.61
N CYS A 69 -19.24 -11.85 9.13
CA CYS A 69 -18.83 -13.25 9.12
C CYS A 69 -19.19 -13.89 10.46
N ARG A 70 -19.64 -15.15 10.46
CA ARG A 70 -19.91 -15.91 11.69
C ARG A 70 -18.92 -17.06 11.81
N ARG A 71 -18.33 -17.20 13.00
CA ARG A 71 -17.53 -18.37 13.35
C ARG A 71 -18.03 -18.90 14.69
N LEU A 72 -18.50 -20.15 14.70
CA LEU A 72 -19.18 -20.76 15.84
C LEU A 72 -20.39 -19.91 16.27
N LEU A 73 -20.40 -19.46 17.53
CA LEU A 73 -21.46 -18.63 18.12
C LEU A 73 -21.12 -17.13 18.10
N LYS A 74 -19.97 -16.72 17.55
CA LYS A 74 -19.55 -15.31 17.47
C LYS A 74 -19.70 -14.75 16.06
N SER A 75 -20.18 -13.52 15.97
CA SER A 75 -20.28 -12.76 14.73
C SER A 75 -19.27 -11.63 14.72
N TYR A 76 -18.60 -11.46 13.59
CA TYR A 76 -17.57 -10.46 13.35
C TYR A 76 -18.07 -9.52 12.25
N PRO A 77 -18.43 -8.27 12.57
CA PRO A 77 -18.76 -7.28 11.56
C PRO A 77 -17.52 -6.93 10.71
N ASP A 78 -17.74 -6.33 9.55
CA ASP A 78 -16.70 -5.81 8.64
C ASP A 78 -15.55 -6.78 8.33
N SER A 79 -15.88 -8.07 8.26
CA SER A 79 -14.92 -9.16 8.08
C SER A 79 -15.03 -9.76 6.69
N PHE A 80 -14.09 -10.62 6.33
CA PHE A 80 -14.14 -11.37 5.08
C PHE A 80 -13.73 -12.82 5.31
N VAL A 81 -14.18 -13.69 4.42
CA VAL A 81 -13.75 -15.10 4.40
C VAL A 81 -12.40 -15.18 3.70
N GLY A 82 -11.42 -15.81 4.35
CA GLY A 82 -10.05 -15.92 3.81
C GLY A 82 -9.99 -16.51 2.39
N LYS A 83 -10.80 -17.55 2.12
CA LYS A 83 -10.91 -18.15 0.78
C LYS A 83 -11.35 -17.13 -0.28
N ALA A 84 -12.36 -16.32 0.03
CA ALA A 84 -12.85 -15.28 -0.88
C ALA A 84 -11.81 -14.16 -1.07
N ALA A 85 -11.09 -13.78 -0.01
CA ALA A 85 -10.02 -12.80 -0.10
C ALA A 85 -8.86 -13.27 -1.00
N ILE A 86 -8.44 -14.53 -0.88
CA ILE A 86 -7.40 -15.11 -1.74
C ILE A 86 -7.87 -15.13 -3.20
N GLN A 87 -9.10 -15.60 -3.45
CA GLN A 87 -9.67 -15.63 -4.79
C GLN A 87 -9.76 -14.22 -5.39
N PHE A 88 -10.17 -13.24 -4.60
CA PHE A 88 -10.24 -11.84 -5.03
C PHE A 88 -8.86 -11.29 -5.41
N LEU A 89 -7.85 -11.53 -4.56
CA LEU A 89 -6.47 -11.11 -4.82
C LEU A 89 -5.95 -11.69 -6.14
N LEU A 90 -6.02 -13.01 -6.30
CA LEU A 90 -5.50 -13.72 -7.47
C LEU A 90 -6.20 -13.34 -8.77
N THR A 91 -7.51 -13.12 -8.72
CA THR A 91 -8.32 -12.87 -9.91
C THR A 91 -8.29 -11.39 -10.33
N ASN A 92 -8.33 -10.46 -9.36
CA ASN A 92 -8.60 -9.05 -9.65
C ASN A 92 -7.38 -8.13 -9.47
N ILE A 93 -6.43 -8.50 -8.61
CA ILE A 93 -5.34 -7.60 -8.19
C ILE A 93 -4.00 -8.04 -8.74
N PHE A 94 -3.59 -9.29 -8.49
CA PHE A 94 -2.27 -9.78 -8.89
C PHE A 94 -1.94 -9.59 -10.38
N PRO A 95 -2.85 -9.91 -11.34
CA PRO A 95 -2.58 -9.73 -12.76
C PRO A 95 -2.27 -8.29 -13.18
N ARG A 96 -2.71 -7.30 -12.38
CA ARG A 96 -2.51 -5.87 -12.66
C ARG A 96 -1.22 -5.32 -12.05
N ILE A 97 -0.63 -6.01 -11.07
CA ILE A 97 0.50 -5.52 -10.27
C ILE A 97 1.78 -6.29 -10.56
N VAL A 98 1.67 -7.59 -10.79
CA VAL A 98 2.79 -8.46 -11.13
C VAL A 98 2.59 -8.87 -12.60
N PRO A 99 3.27 -8.21 -13.55
CA PRO A 99 3.31 -8.74 -14.90
C PRO A 99 3.96 -10.13 -14.84
N ASN A 100 3.30 -11.13 -15.42
CA ASN A 100 3.91 -12.46 -15.59
C ASN A 100 5.23 -12.25 -16.32
N LYS A 101 6.35 -12.48 -15.62
CA LYS A 101 7.61 -12.70 -16.33
C LYS A 101 7.47 -14.05 -17.02
N PRO A 102 7.76 -14.16 -18.32
CA PRO A 102 7.92 -15.48 -18.92
C PRO A 102 8.96 -16.22 -18.08
N VAL A 103 8.61 -17.43 -17.66
CA VAL A 103 9.58 -18.34 -17.06
C VAL A 103 10.42 -18.81 -18.23
N ASP A 104 11.60 -18.23 -18.40
CA ASP A 104 12.58 -18.75 -19.36
C ASP A 104 13.04 -20.11 -18.81
N GLU A 105 12.59 -21.20 -19.45
CA GLU A 105 13.01 -22.58 -19.23
C GLU A 105 14.46 -22.82 -19.67
#